data_AF-G2EFC8-F1
#
_entry.id   AF-G2EFC8-F1
#
_cell.length_a   1.000
_cell.length_b   1.000
_cell.length_c   1.000
_cell.angle_alpha   90.00
_cell.angle_beta   90.00
_cell.angle_gamma   90.00
#
_symmetry.space_group_name_H-M   'P 1'
#
loop_
_entity.id
_entity.type
_entity.pdbx_description
1 polymer ?
#
loop_
_entity_poly.entity_id
_entity_poly.type
_entity_poly.pdbx_seq_one_letter_code
_entity_poly.pdbx_strand_id
1 'polypeptide(L)'
;MIILDILNTIGVLATCGVAIWGINSWRRETKWKRKYELAEEILASLYESQQDIRSIRSPIGLQNEGNSRKAQDNETPEQTRIYNQAYSVRERFKNNSAALIKLHSLKYRFMALFGKEYEEHFNQFSKTVNSIFFAAEQIAFLNLGEYGDDKEFKLKILEDNNQIIYASILNKNEDKVEIDIQNAVDAIEAICASSIGKIKN
;
A
#
# COMPACT_ATOMS: atom_id res chain seq x y z
N MET A 1 -68.05 -15.37 12.94
CA MET A 1 -67.23 -14.27 13.49
C MET A 1 -65.88 -14.79 13.97
N ILE A 2 -65.84 -15.66 14.99
CA ILE A 2 -64.59 -16.21 15.58
C ILE A 2 -63.62 -16.83 14.56
N ILE A 3 -64.10 -17.63 13.59
CA ILE A 3 -63.24 -18.27 12.59
C ILE A 3 -62.50 -17.25 11.71
N LEU A 4 -63.17 -16.16 11.33
CA LEU A 4 -62.57 -15.11 10.52
C LEU A 4 -61.48 -14.35 11.31
N ASP A 5 -61.73 -14.12 12.60
CA ASP A 5 -60.78 -13.44 13.49
C ASP A 5 -59.49 -14.27 13.70
N ILE A 6 -59.64 -15.59 13.82
CA ILE A 6 -58.50 -16.52 13.90
C ILE A 6 -57.68 -16.48 12.60
N LEU A 7 -58.32 -16.55 11.44
CA LEU A 7 -57.64 -16.49 10.14
C LEU A 7 -56.92 -15.16 9.93
N ASN A 8 -57.55 -14.04 10.29
CA ASN A 8 -56.93 -12.72 10.24
C ASN A 8 -55.70 -12.65 11.15
N THR A 9 -55.79 -13.18 12.37
CA THR A 9 -54.67 -13.21 13.32
C THR A 9 -53.50 -14.03 12.76
N ILE A 10 -53.76 -15.18 12.17
CA ILE A 10 -52.72 -16.02 11.52
C ILE A 10 -52.08 -15.26 10.35
N GLY A 11 -52.87 -14.58 9.53
CA GLY A 11 -52.36 -13.77 8.41
C GLY A 11 -51.44 -12.64 8.88
N VAL A 12 -51.79 -11.94 9.95
CA VAL A 12 -50.94 -10.90 10.57
C VAL A 12 -49.64 -11.51 11.10
N LEU A 13 -49.69 -12.65 11.80
CA LEU A 13 -48.50 -13.33 12.31
C LEU A 13 -47.56 -13.79 11.19
N ALA A 14 -48.11 -14.35 10.11
CA ALA A 14 -47.34 -14.75 8.95
C ALA A 14 -46.66 -13.54 8.28
N THR A 15 -47.40 -12.44 8.13
CA THR A 15 -46.88 -11.18 7.56
C THR A 15 -45.73 -10.62 8.42
N CYS A 16 -45.88 -10.60 9.74
CA CYS A 16 -44.82 -10.21 10.67
C CYS A 16 -43.58 -11.11 10.55
N GLY A 17 -43.78 -12.42 10.44
CA GLY A 17 -42.69 -13.38 10.25
C GLY A 17 -41.90 -13.12 8.96
N VAL A 18 -42.58 -12.92 7.84
CA VAL A 18 -41.96 -12.57 6.55
C VAL A 18 -41.23 -11.24 6.64
N ALA A 19 -41.80 -10.22 7.28
CA ALA A 19 -41.18 -8.92 7.45
C ALA A 19 -39.86 -9.01 8.25
N ILE A 20 -39.83 -9.76 9.36
CA ILE A 20 -38.62 -9.98 10.16
C ILE A 20 -37.55 -10.71 9.35
N TRP A 21 -37.95 -11.76 8.62
CA TRP A 21 -37.03 -12.50 7.77
C TRP A 21 -36.44 -11.63 6.66
N GLY A 22 -37.26 -10.82 6.00
CA GLY A 22 -36.85 -9.86 4.98
C GLY A 22 -35.85 -8.84 5.51
N ILE A 23 -36.11 -8.24 6.68
CA ILE A 23 -35.21 -7.26 7.31
C ILE A 23 -33.87 -7.90 7.67
N ASN A 24 -33.88 -9.12 8.22
CA ASN A 24 -32.65 -9.82 8.57
C ASN A 24 -31.84 -10.22 7.33
N SER A 25 -32.50 -10.67 6.27
CA SER A 25 -31.85 -10.96 4.99
C SER A 25 -31.21 -9.69 4.41
N TRP A 26 -31.93 -8.59 4.38
CA TRP A 26 -31.45 -7.30 3.87
C TRP A 26 -30.26 -6.75 4.69
N ARG A 27 -30.31 -6.85 6.02
CA ARG A 27 -29.18 -6.45 6.88
C ARG A 27 -27.93 -7.26 6.59
N ARG A 28 -28.08 -8.57 6.41
CA ARG A 28 -26.97 -9.47 6.06
C ARG A 28 -26.41 -9.12 4.69
N GLU A 29 -27.28 -8.97 3.69
CA GLU A 29 -26.90 -8.59 2.33
C GLU A 29 -26.16 -7.24 2.28
N THR A 30 -26.67 -6.22 2.97
CA THR A 30 -26.04 -4.90 3.04
C THR A 30 -24.64 -4.97 3.66
N LYS A 31 -24.46 -5.81 4.68
CA LYS A 31 -23.13 -6.04 5.29
C LYS A 31 -22.17 -6.71 4.31
N TRP A 32 -22.61 -7.72 3.58
CA TRP A 32 -21.78 -8.41 2.58
C TRP A 32 -21.42 -7.50 1.42
N LYS A 33 -22.39 -6.76 0.89
CA LYS A 33 -22.17 -5.80 -0.19
C LYS A 33 -21.10 -4.78 0.17
N ARG A 34 -21.17 -4.18 1.37
CA ARG A 34 -20.17 -3.22 1.84
C ARG A 34 -18.77 -3.82 1.97
N LYS A 35 -18.68 -5.08 2.42
CA LYS A 35 -17.39 -5.80 2.51
C LYS A 35 -16.82 -6.12 1.13
N TYR A 36 -17.67 -6.55 0.20
CA TYR A 36 -17.31 -6.85 -1.18
C TYR A 36 -16.75 -5.62 -1.90
N GLU A 37 -17.51 -4.52 -1.91
CA GLU A 37 -17.12 -3.27 -2.57
C GLU A 37 -15.80 -2.72 -1.99
N LEU A 38 -15.62 -2.77 -0.66
CA LEU A 38 -14.37 -2.36 -0.05
C LEU A 38 -13.21 -3.29 -0.40
N ALA A 39 -13.44 -4.60 -0.43
CA ALA A 39 -12.40 -5.57 -0.77
C ALA A 39 -11.91 -5.37 -2.22
N GLU A 40 -12.82 -5.15 -3.16
CA GLU A 40 -12.47 -4.82 -4.56
C GLU A 40 -11.65 -3.53 -4.65
N GLU A 41 -12.11 -2.46 -3.97
CA GLU A 41 -11.41 -1.17 -3.96
C GLU A 41 -10.00 -1.27 -3.34
N ILE A 42 -9.86 -2.06 -2.28
CA ILE A 42 -8.58 -2.34 -1.61
C ILE A 42 -7.64 -3.09 -2.56
N LEU A 43 -8.10 -4.17 -3.19
CA LEU A 43 -7.25 -4.98 -4.08
C LEU A 43 -6.76 -4.17 -5.28
N ALA A 44 -7.63 -3.38 -5.91
CA ALA A 44 -7.22 -2.48 -6.98
C ALA A 44 -6.13 -1.50 -6.53
N SER A 45 -6.36 -0.80 -5.41
CA SER A 45 -5.40 0.15 -4.86
C SER A 45 -4.10 -0.51 -4.38
N LEU A 46 -4.17 -1.77 -3.95
CA LEU A 46 -3.04 -2.58 -3.48
C LEU A 46 -2.11 -2.95 -4.63
N TYR A 47 -2.66 -3.46 -5.74
CA TYR A 47 -1.87 -3.79 -6.92
C TYR A 47 -1.26 -2.55 -7.57
N GLU A 48 -2.03 -1.46 -7.66
CA GLU A 48 -1.51 -0.18 -8.13
C GLU A 48 -0.40 0.34 -7.20
N SER A 49 -0.54 0.20 -5.89
CA SER A 49 0.52 0.61 -4.92
C SER A 49 1.80 -0.22 -5.07
N GLN A 50 1.70 -1.52 -5.34
CA GLN A 50 2.86 -2.36 -5.63
C GLN A 50 3.57 -1.86 -6.90
N GLN A 51 2.80 -1.53 -7.94
CA GLN A 51 3.34 -0.99 -9.19
C GLN A 51 3.96 0.40 -9.01
N ASP A 52 3.36 1.27 -8.20
CA ASP A 52 3.89 2.57 -7.80
C ASP A 52 5.28 2.41 -7.15
N ILE A 53 5.43 1.50 -6.19
CA ILE A 53 6.73 1.20 -5.54
C ILE A 53 7.76 0.71 -6.56
N ARG A 54 7.39 -0.21 -7.46
CA ARG A 54 8.29 -0.67 -8.52
C ARG A 54 8.74 0.47 -9.44
N SER A 55 7.83 1.40 -9.75
CA SER A 55 8.11 2.56 -10.59
C SER A 55 9.05 3.54 -9.90
N ILE A 56 8.85 3.78 -8.59
CA ILE A 56 9.77 4.59 -7.76
C ILE A 56 11.17 3.98 -7.76
N ARG A 57 11.25 2.64 -7.64
CA ARG A 57 12.50 1.87 -7.59
C ARG A 57 13.09 1.53 -8.96
N SER A 58 12.62 2.15 -10.04
CA SER A 58 13.17 1.90 -11.37
C SER A 58 14.66 2.28 -11.43
N PRO A 59 15.56 1.42 -11.90
CA PRO A 59 16.97 1.78 -12.09
C PRO A 59 17.19 2.75 -13.27
N ILE A 60 16.21 2.89 -14.15
CA ILE A 60 16.27 3.82 -15.27
C ILE A 60 15.88 5.21 -14.77
N GLY A 61 16.85 6.14 -14.77
CA GLY A 61 16.63 7.55 -14.45
C GLY A 61 16.48 8.42 -15.70
N LEU A 62 15.60 9.42 -15.63
CA LEU A 62 15.51 10.47 -16.64
C LEU A 62 16.55 11.57 -16.36
N GLN A 63 17.08 12.16 -17.43
CA GLN A 63 18.20 13.13 -17.38
C GLN A 63 17.94 14.38 -16.51
N ASN A 64 16.68 14.70 -16.22
CA ASN A 64 16.27 15.88 -15.43
C ASN A 64 15.61 15.53 -14.09
N GLU A 65 15.72 14.29 -13.63
CA GLU A 65 15.24 13.90 -12.29
C GLU A 65 16.06 14.56 -11.18
N GLY A 66 15.38 14.98 -10.11
CA GLY A 66 15.96 15.57 -8.91
C GLY A 66 16.05 17.10 -8.92
N ASN A 67 15.79 17.73 -10.07
CA ASN A 67 15.98 19.18 -10.26
C ASN A 67 14.81 20.05 -9.77
N SER A 68 13.70 19.47 -9.33
CA SER A 68 12.58 20.24 -8.75
C SER A 68 12.81 20.64 -7.30
N ARG A 69 13.87 20.15 -6.66
CA ARG A 69 14.31 20.58 -5.33
C ARG A 69 14.80 22.03 -5.38
N LYS A 70 14.39 22.83 -4.40
CA LYS A 70 15.00 24.14 -4.17
C LYS A 70 16.33 23.96 -3.42
N ALA A 71 17.43 24.33 -4.06
CA ALA A 71 18.75 24.37 -3.43
C ALA A 71 18.80 25.41 -2.30
N GLN A 72 19.59 25.14 -1.26
CA GLN A 72 19.89 26.11 -0.21
C GLN A 72 20.96 27.10 -0.70
N ASP A 73 20.93 28.33 -0.16
CA ASP A 73 21.80 29.43 -0.61
C ASP A 73 23.30 29.16 -0.38
N ASN A 74 23.65 28.22 0.51
CA ASN A 74 25.01 27.85 0.88
C ASN A 74 25.51 26.54 0.25
N GLU A 75 24.75 25.92 -0.65
CA GLU A 75 25.18 24.70 -1.33
C GLU A 75 26.22 25.00 -2.42
N THR A 76 27.32 24.26 -2.41
CA THR A 76 28.24 24.23 -3.55
C THR A 76 27.57 23.54 -4.76
N PRO A 77 28.07 23.76 -5.99
CA PRO A 77 27.55 23.07 -7.17
C PRO A 77 27.57 21.54 -7.04
N GLU A 78 28.59 21.00 -6.37
CA GLU A 78 28.72 19.56 -6.14
C GLU A 78 27.72 19.03 -5.10
N GLN A 79 27.54 19.75 -3.99
CA GLN A 79 26.49 19.42 -3.00
C GLN A 79 25.10 19.47 -3.64
N THR A 80 24.83 20.50 -4.45
CA THR A 80 23.56 20.64 -5.18
C THR A 80 23.31 19.41 -6.05
N ARG A 81 24.33 18.97 -6.80
CA ARG A 81 24.26 17.78 -7.67
C ARG A 81 23.94 16.51 -6.87
N ILE A 82 24.63 16.29 -5.74
CA ILE A 82 24.42 15.12 -4.87
C ILE A 82 23.01 15.12 -4.27
N TYR A 83 22.56 16.25 -3.72
CA TYR A 83 21.23 16.35 -3.14
C TYR A 83 20.12 16.21 -4.17
N ASN A 84 20.30 16.76 -5.38
CA ASN A 84 19.34 16.56 -6.47
C ASN A 84 19.26 15.08 -6.86
N GLN A 85 20.40 14.40 -6.97
CA GLN A 85 20.42 12.96 -7.27
C GLN A 85 19.64 12.14 -6.21
N ALA A 86 19.82 12.41 -4.92
CA ALA A 86 19.04 11.76 -3.87
C ALA A 86 17.56 12.16 -3.88
N TYR A 87 17.25 13.39 -4.31
CA TYR A 87 15.88 13.89 -4.42
C TYR A 87 15.08 13.24 -5.56
N SER A 88 15.74 12.66 -6.56
CA SER A 88 15.09 11.95 -7.68
C SER A 88 14.03 10.94 -7.20
N VAL A 89 14.32 10.18 -6.15
CA VAL A 89 13.39 9.21 -5.53
C VAL A 89 12.12 9.89 -5.01
N ARG A 90 12.25 11.08 -4.40
CA ARG A 90 11.11 11.86 -3.90
C ARG A 90 10.24 12.39 -5.04
N GLU A 91 10.86 12.79 -6.16
CA GLU A 91 10.11 13.17 -7.35
C GLU A 91 9.35 12.00 -7.94
N ARG A 92 9.99 10.83 -8.06
CA ARG A 92 9.32 9.62 -8.53
C ARG A 92 8.15 9.26 -7.63
N PHE A 93 8.31 9.34 -6.31
CA PHE A 93 7.21 9.13 -5.38
C PHE A 93 6.08 10.14 -5.61
N LYS A 94 6.40 11.43 -5.74
CA LYS A 94 5.40 12.47 -6.02
C LYS A 94 4.60 12.16 -7.29
N ASN A 95 5.25 11.60 -8.31
CA ASN A 95 4.61 11.24 -9.58
C ASN A 95 3.85 9.89 -9.53
N ASN A 96 4.17 9.01 -8.58
CA ASN A 96 3.63 7.64 -8.48
C ASN A 96 3.17 7.33 -7.04
N SER A 97 2.38 8.20 -6.42
CA SER A 97 1.90 8.02 -5.03
C SER A 97 0.39 7.96 -4.89
N ALA A 98 -0.36 8.14 -5.99
CA ALA A 98 -1.80 8.24 -5.94
C ALA A 98 -2.44 6.98 -5.33
N ALA A 99 -2.01 5.79 -5.75
CA ALA A 99 -2.53 4.54 -5.23
C ALA A 99 -2.06 4.28 -3.79
N LEU A 100 -0.80 4.61 -3.47
CA LEU A 100 -0.27 4.51 -2.10
C LEU A 100 -1.07 5.37 -1.10
N ILE A 101 -1.37 6.61 -1.47
CA ILE A 101 -2.17 7.54 -0.65
C ILE A 101 -3.60 7.01 -0.50
N LYS A 102 -4.20 6.53 -1.59
CA LYS A 102 -5.53 5.92 -1.57
C LYS A 102 -5.55 4.69 -0.66
N LEU A 103 -4.60 3.77 -0.81
CA LEU A 103 -4.48 2.56 0.00
C LEU A 103 -4.34 2.90 1.49
N HIS A 104 -3.54 3.91 1.82
CA HIS A 104 -3.39 4.40 3.20
C HIS A 104 -4.73 4.90 3.76
N SER A 105 -5.53 5.62 2.97
CA SER A 105 -6.85 6.08 3.41
C SER A 105 -7.85 4.93 3.60
N LEU A 106 -7.81 3.94 2.70
CA LEU A 106 -8.72 2.79 2.74
C LEU A 106 -8.43 1.85 3.92
N LYS A 107 -7.19 1.81 4.40
CA LYS A 107 -6.76 1.07 5.60
C LYS A 107 -7.73 1.25 6.78
N TYR A 108 -8.14 2.48 7.07
CA TYR A 108 -9.02 2.75 8.22
C TYR A 108 -10.43 2.15 8.04
N ARG A 109 -10.97 2.20 6.82
CA ARG A 109 -12.25 1.54 6.48
C ARG A 109 -12.10 0.02 6.56
N PHE A 110 -10.97 -0.51 6.12
CA PHE A 110 -10.66 -1.94 6.19
C PHE A 110 -10.60 -2.40 7.65
N MET A 111 -9.87 -1.69 8.50
CA MET A 111 -9.76 -1.99 9.93
C MET A 111 -11.13 -2.00 10.63
N ALA A 112 -12.04 -1.10 10.25
CA ALA A 112 -13.38 -1.05 10.83
C ALA A 112 -14.27 -2.25 10.44
N LEU A 113 -14.04 -2.88 9.28
CA LEU A 113 -14.87 -3.99 8.78
C LEU A 113 -14.25 -5.37 8.99
N PHE A 114 -12.93 -5.45 9.02
CA PHE A 114 -12.16 -6.70 9.04
C PHE A 114 -11.41 -6.90 10.36
N GLY A 115 -10.92 -5.83 11.00
CA GLY A 115 -10.15 -5.92 12.24
C GLY A 115 -8.88 -5.07 12.19
N LYS A 116 -8.43 -4.59 13.35
CA LYS A 116 -7.22 -3.75 13.47
C LYS A 116 -5.93 -4.56 13.37
N GLU A 117 -5.98 -5.85 13.67
CA GLU A 117 -4.86 -6.79 13.60
C GLU A 117 -4.16 -6.82 12.24
N TYR A 118 -4.85 -6.42 11.16
CA TYR A 118 -4.32 -6.40 9.80
C TYR A 118 -3.62 -5.09 9.42
N GLU A 119 -3.62 -4.10 10.31
CA GLU A 119 -3.03 -2.77 10.05
C GLU A 119 -1.56 -2.86 9.59
N GLU A 120 -0.81 -3.82 10.13
CA GLU A 120 0.62 -3.96 9.88
C GLU A 120 0.93 -4.27 8.41
N HIS A 121 0.07 -5.04 7.72
CA HIS A 121 0.25 -5.34 6.30
C HIS A 121 0.15 -4.06 5.43
N PHE A 122 -0.72 -3.12 5.80
CA PHE A 122 -0.78 -1.82 5.12
C PHE A 122 0.41 -0.94 5.46
N ASN A 123 0.86 -0.96 6.72
CA ASN A 123 2.01 -0.17 7.16
C ASN A 123 3.29 -0.57 6.43
N GLN A 124 3.40 -1.81 5.94
CA GLN A 124 4.53 -2.27 5.15
C GLN A 124 4.81 -1.37 3.93
N PHE A 125 3.78 -0.87 3.24
CA PHE A 125 3.96 0.04 2.11
C PHE A 125 4.60 1.37 2.52
N SER A 126 4.12 1.96 3.62
CA SER A 126 4.70 3.21 4.15
C SER A 126 6.12 3.00 4.69
N LYS A 127 6.38 1.86 5.35
CA LYS A 127 7.73 1.48 5.80
C LYS A 127 8.68 1.36 4.61
N THR A 128 8.26 0.68 3.54
CA THR A 128 9.05 0.56 2.32
C THR A 128 9.39 1.93 1.73
N VAL A 129 8.40 2.82 1.55
CA VAL A 129 8.66 4.19 1.03
C VAL A 129 9.66 4.94 1.91
N ASN A 130 9.50 4.88 3.24
CA ASN A 130 10.41 5.52 4.18
C ASN A 130 11.83 4.95 4.08
N SER A 131 11.98 3.64 3.95
CA SER A 131 13.28 2.98 3.76
C SER A 131 13.96 3.43 2.48
N ILE A 132 13.22 3.59 1.38
CA ILE A 132 13.76 4.09 0.10
C ILE A 132 14.25 5.54 0.26
N PHE A 133 13.47 6.41 0.92
CA PHE A 133 13.89 7.79 1.18
C PHE A 133 15.14 7.86 2.06
N PHE A 134 15.17 7.07 3.13
CA PHE A 134 16.32 6.99 4.00
C PHE A 134 17.55 6.48 3.24
N ALA A 135 17.41 5.43 2.44
CA ALA A 135 18.50 4.90 1.63
C ALA A 135 19.09 5.92 0.65
N ALA A 136 18.22 6.71 0.00
CA ALA A 136 18.66 7.79 -0.90
C ALA A 136 19.47 8.87 -0.17
N GLU A 137 19.04 9.23 1.05
CA GLU A 137 19.75 10.19 1.90
C GLU A 137 21.09 9.64 2.39
N GLN A 138 21.16 8.36 2.77
CA GLN A 138 22.40 7.69 3.16
C GLN A 138 23.43 7.69 2.03
N ILE A 139 23.01 7.49 0.78
CA ILE A 139 23.91 7.62 -0.39
C ILE A 139 24.36 9.07 -0.59
N ALA A 140 23.51 10.06 -0.34
CA ALA A 140 23.93 11.46 -0.39
C ALA A 140 25.01 11.75 0.66
N PHE A 141 24.80 11.35 1.91
CA PHE A 141 25.80 11.51 2.99
C PHE A 141 27.12 10.80 2.68
N LEU A 142 27.05 9.62 2.07
CA LEU A 142 28.24 8.92 1.58
C LEU A 142 29.01 9.75 0.55
N ASN A 143 28.32 10.31 -0.45
CA ASN A 143 28.93 11.12 -1.49
C ASN A 143 29.44 12.48 -0.98
N LEU A 144 28.89 12.97 0.14
CA LEU A 144 29.34 14.18 0.84
C LEU A 144 30.56 13.94 1.74
N GLY A 145 30.95 12.68 1.96
CA GLY A 145 32.12 12.33 2.78
C GLY A 145 31.84 12.20 4.28
N GLU A 146 30.57 12.08 4.70
CA GLU A 146 30.17 12.03 6.12
C GLU A 146 30.62 10.73 6.85
N TYR A 147 31.02 9.69 6.11
CA TYR A 147 31.37 8.37 6.66
C TYR A 147 32.88 8.09 6.82
N GLY A 148 33.73 9.13 6.85
CA GLY A 148 35.19 8.96 6.97
C GLY A 148 35.81 8.31 5.71
N ASP A 149 36.90 7.54 5.83
CA ASP A 149 37.66 6.99 4.68
C ASP A 149 37.70 5.46 4.58
N ASP A 150 36.96 4.75 5.43
CA ASP A 150 36.88 3.29 5.37
C ASP A 150 36.18 2.81 4.08
N LYS A 151 36.97 2.27 3.16
CA LYS A 151 36.49 1.81 1.85
C LYS A 151 35.49 0.65 1.96
N GLU A 152 35.72 -0.30 2.87
CA GLU A 152 34.85 -1.48 3.00
C GLU A 152 33.49 -1.07 3.56
N PHE A 153 33.50 -0.20 4.57
CA PHE A 153 32.27 0.38 5.13
C PHE A 153 31.47 1.16 4.10
N LYS A 154 32.13 2.02 3.31
CA LYS A 154 31.50 2.80 2.23
C LYS A 154 30.87 1.91 1.16
N LEU A 155 31.57 0.86 0.73
CA LEU A 155 31.06 -0.09 -0.26
C LEU A 155 29.81 -0.80 0.26
N LYS A 156 29.81 -1.22 1.53
CA LYS A 156 28.66 -1.86 2.16
C LYS A 156 27.45 -0.92 2.23
N ILE A 157 27.63 0.32 2.66
CA ILE A 157 26.55 1.33 2.67
C ILE A 157 25.99 1.51 1.26
N LEU A 158 26.86 1.63 0.25
CA LEU A 158 26.42 1.81 -1.12
C LEU A 158 25.60 0.61 -1.63
N GLU A 159 26.06 -0.61 -1.36
CA GLU A 159 25.39 -1.84 -1.77
C GLU A 159 24.03 -2.00 -1.08
N ASP A 160 23.99 -1.92 0.26
CA ASP A 160 22.79 -2.09 1.06
C ASP A 160 21.70 -1.07 0.65
N ASN A 161 22.08 0.19 0.46
CA ASN A 161 21.13 1.24 0.08
C ASN A 161 20.70 1.16 -1.39
N ASN A 162 21.59 0.75 -2.31
CA ASN A 162 21.21 0.54 -3.71
C ASN A 162 20.19 -0.58 -3.86
N GLN A 163 20.30 -1.67 -3.09
CA GLN A 163 19.31 -2.75 -3.10
C GLN A 163 17.93 -2.29 -2.63
N ILE A 164 17.87 -1.31 -1.72
CA ILE A 164 16.62 -0.71 -1.28
C ILE A 164 16.06 0.23 -2.35
N ILE A 165 16.89 1.10 -2.92
CA ILE A 165 16.45 2.13 -3.89
C ILE A 165 16.06 1.52 -5.23
N TYR A 166 16.82 0.55 -5.73
CA TYR A 166 16.63 0.01 -7.06
C TYR A 166 16.12 -1.43 -7.03
N ALA A 167 15.11 -1.69 -7.85
CA ALA A 167 14.61 -3.05 -8.04
C ALA A 167 15.69 -3.92 -8.70
N SER A 168 15.85 -5.14 -8.18
CA SER A 168 16.80 -6.10 -8.77
C SER A 168 16.33 -6.56 -10.14
N ILE A 169 17.04 -6.17 -11.21
CA ILE A 169 16.73 -6.61 -12.58
C ILE A 169 17.14 -8.08 -12.77
N LEU A 170 18.25 -8.50 -12.17
CA LEU A 170 18.85 -9.81 -12.40
C LEU A 170 18.27 -10.89 -11.48
N ASN A 171 18.02 -10.56 -10.21
CA ASN A 171 17.58 -11.51 -9.18
C ASN A 171 16.31 -11.02 -8.48
N LYS A 172 15.21 -10.91 -9.23
CA LYS A 172 13.92 -10.45 -8.68
C LYS A 172 13.45 -11.25 -7.46
N ASN A 173 13.76 -12.56 -7.43
CA ASN A 173 13.38 -13.47 -6.34
C ASN A 173 14.22 -13.29 -5.06
N GLU A 174 15.25 -12.46 -5.08
CA GLU A 174 16.10 -12.14 -3.92
C GLU A 174 15.89 -10.69 -3.46
N ASP A 175 15.08 -9.90 -4.17
CA ASP A 175 14.79 -8.51 -3.81
C ASP A 175 13.91 -8.48 -2.55
N LYS A 176 14.55 -8.23 -1.41
CA LYS A 176 13.90 -8.20 -0.10
C LYS A 176 12.71 -7.22 -0.04
N VAL A 177 12.81 -6.07 -0.70
CA VAL A 177 11.72 -5.09 -0.72
C VAL A 177 10.52 -5.64 -1.48
N GLU A 178 10.75 -6.31 -2.61
CA GLU A 178 9.69 -6.94 -3.39
C GLU A 178 9.05 -8.10 -2.61
N ILE A 179 9.86 -8.91 -1.93
CA ILE A 179 9.39 -10.00 -1.06
C ILE A 179 8.51 -9.45 0.07
N ASP A 180 8.96 -8.42 0.77
CA ASP A 180 8.22 -7.83 1.89
C ASP A 180 6.87 -7.23 1.43
N ILE A 181 6.86 -6.56 0.27
CA ILE A 181 5.62 -6.06 -0.33
C ILE A 181 4.71 -7.20 -0.76
N GLN A 182 5.23 -8.24 -1.41
CA GLN A 182 4.43 -9.39 -1.84
C GLN A 182 3.79 -10.11 -0.66
N ASN A 183 4.54 -10.30 0.44
CA ASN A 183 4.01 -10.88 1.68
C ASN A 183 2.84 -10.05 2.24
N ALA A 184 2.93 -8.72 2.18
CA ALA A 184 1.84 -7.84 2.59
C ALA A 184 0.64 -7.93 1.64
N VAL A 185 0.88 -8.03 0.33
CA VAL A 185 -0.15 -8.23 -0.70
C VAL A 185 -0.91 -9.53 -0.44
N ASP A 186 -0.20 -10.65 -0.33
CA ASP A 186 -0.77 -11.98 -0.12
C ASP A 186 -1.63 -12.03 1.16
N ALA A 187 -1.17 -11.38 2.23
CA ALA A 187 -1.91 -11.30 3.48
C ALA A 187 -3.25 -10.53 3.33
N ILE A 188 -3.24 -9.40 2.62
CA ILE A 188 -4.45 -8.60 2.37
C ILE A 188 -5.38 -9.32 1.39
N GLU A 189 -4.83 -9.97 0.36
CA GLU A 189 -5.57 -10.79 -0.59
C GLU A 189 -6.31 -11.94 0.09
N ALA A 190 -5.65 -12.67 0.98
CA ALA A 190 -6.27 -13.77 1.71
C ALA A 190 -7.53 -13.32 2.48
N ILE A 191 -7.49 -12.11 3.06
CA ILE A 191 -8.62 -11.53 3.78
C ILE A 191 -9.72 -11.11 2.79
N CYS A 192 -9.36 -10.44 1.70
CA CYS A 192 -10.31 -9.98 0.69
C CYS A 192 -11.01 -11.15 -0.03
N ALA A 193 -10.27 -12.21 -0.34
CA ALA A 193 -10.78 -13.43 -0.99
C ALA A 193 -11.87 -14.12 -0.15
N SER A 194 -11.79 -14.04 1.18
CA SER A 194 -12.83 -14.56 2.07
C SER A 194 -14.18 -13.84 1.91
N SER A 195 -14.17 -12.60 1.42
CA SER A 195 -15.36 -11.76 1.26
C SER A 195 -15.87 -11.65 -0.17
N ILE A 196 -15.00 -11.79 -1.16
CA ILE A 196 -15.34 -11.78 -2.58
C ILE A 196 -15.92 -13.14 -3.03
N GLY A 197 -15.63 -14.21 -2.26
CA GLY A 197 -15.85 -15.58 -2.69
C GLY A 197 -14.74 -15.99 -3.65
N LYS A 198 -14.25 -17.23 -3.55
CA LYS A 198 -13.08 -17.70 -4.33
C LYS A 198 -13.21 -17.29 -5.79
N ILE A 199 -12.35 -16.37 -6.23
CA ILE A 199 -12.00 -16.24 -7.65
C ILE A 199 -11.26 -17.55 -7.93
N LYS A 200 -11.96 -18.53 -8.51
CA LYS A 200 -11.30 -19.73 -9.01
C LYS A 200 -10.38 -19.26 -10.14
N ASN A 201 -9.08 -19.45 -9.94
CA ASN A 201 -8.10 -19.49 -11.03
C ASN A 201 -8.51 -20.57 -12.05
#